data_AF-A0A832JDJ7-F1
#
_entry.id   AF-A0A832JDJ7-F1
#
_cell.length_a   1.000
_cell.length_b   1.000
_cell.length_c   1.000
_cell.angle_alpha   90.00
_cell.angle_beta   90.00
_cell.angle_gamma   90.00
#
_symmetry.space_group_name_H-M   'P 1'
#
loop_
_entity.id
_entity.type
_entity.pdbx_description
1 polymer ?
#
loop_
_entity_poly.entity_id
_entity_poly.type
_entity_poly.pdbx_seq_one_letter_code
_entity_poly.pdbx_strand_id
1 'polypeptide(L)' 'MKLAEMTWPQVQGLPRQDVLVVFPIGSCEQHSHHLPFLTDTLLVTAVAEELE' A
#
# COMPACT_ATOMS: atom_id res chain seq x y z
N MET A 1 8.55 2.33 4.23
CA MET A 1 9.35 2.08 3.01
C MET A 1 8.40 1.55 1.96
N LYS A 2 8.53 1.90 0.67
CA LYS A 2 7.66 1.38 -0.39
C LYS A 2 8.41 0.41 -1.29
N LEU A 3 7.95 -0.84 -1.35
CA LEU A 3 8.56 -1.89 -2.18
C LEU A 3 8.67 -1.48 -3.67
N ALA A 4 7.67 -0.74 -4.18
CA ALA A 4 7.62 -0.26 -5.56
C ALA A 4 8.70 0.77 -5.91
N GLU A 5 9.32 1.41 -4.91
CA GLU A 5 10.38 2.41 -5.09
C GLU A 5 11.78 1.81 -4.90
N MET A 6 11.87 0.52 -4.60
CA MET A 6 13.13 -0.20 -4.36
C MET A 6 13.59 -0.96 -5.61
N THR A 7 14.91 -1.02 -5.78
CA THR A 7 15.55 -1.94 -6.73
C THR A 7 15.64 -3.35 -6.15
N TRP A 8 15.69 -4.37 -7.01
CA TRP A 8 15.74 -5.76 -6.56
C TRP A 8 16.94 -6.09 -5.62
N PRO A 9 18.16 -5.52 -5.77
CA PRO A 9 19.25 -5.78 -4.82
C PRO A 9 18.99 -5.18 -3.44
N GLN A 10 18.32 -4.02 -3.38
CA GLN A 10 17.91 -3.41 -2.10
C GLN A 10 16.90 -4.30 -1.38
N VAL A 11 15.93 -4.85 -2.13
CA VAL A 11 14.96 -5.81 -1.57
C VAL A 11 15.65 -7.09 -1.10
N GLN A 12 16.64 -7.60 -1.84
CA GLN A 12 17.41 -8.78 -1.44
C GLN A 12 18.19 -8.56 -0.12
N GLY A 13 18.67 -7.34 0.12
CA GLY A 13 19.41 -6.97 1.33
C GLY A 13 18.56 -6.75 2.58
N LEU A 14 17.23 -6.79 2.51
CA LEU A 14 16.35 -6.58 3.66
C LEU A 14 16.47 -7.71 4.70
N PRO A 15 16.47 -7.40 6.01
CA PRO A 15 16.52 -8.39 7.08
C PRO A 15 15.16 -9.11 7.20
N ARG A 16 14.95 -10.16 6.40
CA ARG A 16 13.63 -10.82 6.24
C ARG A 16 12.91 -11.22 7.52
N GLN A 17 13.64 -11.46 8.61
CA GLN A 17 13.04 -11.84 9.90
C GLN A 17 12.52 -10.64 10.70
N ASP A 18 13.00 -9.43 10.38
CA ASP A 18 12.68 -8.18 11.07
C ASP A 18 11.77 -7.26 10.22
N VAL A 19 11.36 -7.71 9.04
CA VAL A 19 10.51 -6.94 8.12
C VAL A 19 9.06 -7.43 8.17
N LEU A 20 8.16 -6.55 8.56
CA LEU A 20 6.72 -6.73 8.36
C LEU A 20 6.32 -6.22 6.96
N VAL A 21 5.67 -7.08 6.18
CA VAL A 21 5.10 -6.69 4.88
C VAL A 21 3.65 -6.28 5.08
N VAL A 22 3.33 -5.04 4.70
CA VAL A 22 1.97 -4.53 4.62
C VAL A 22 1.58 -4.44 3.15
N PHE A 23 0.45 -5.05 2.78
CA PHE A 23 -0.08 -5.00 1.43
C PHE A 23 -1.49 -4.39 1.47
N PRO A 24 -1.64 -3.07 1.22
CA PRO A 24 -2.95 -2.42 1.21
C PRO A 24 -3.80 -2.97 0.07
N ILE A 25 -4.97 -3.53 0.40
CA ILE A 25 -5.94 -4.05 -0.58
C ILE A 25 -7.20 -3.20 -0.50
N GLY A 26 -7.58 -2.62 -1.63
CA GLY A 26 -8.84 -1.89 -1.80
C GLY A 26 -9.65 -2.43 -2.98
N SER A 27 -10.59 -1.62 -3.45
CA SER A 27 -11.47 -1.91 -4.59
C SER A 27 -11.48 -0.76 -5.60
N CYS A 28 -12.01 -1.06 -6.79
CA CYS A 28 -12.44 -0.08 -7.77
C CYS A 28 -13.96 -0.30 -7.97
N GLU A 29 -14.76 0.45 -7.22
CA GLU A 29 -16.20 0.22 -7.13
C GLU A 29 -17.00 1.50 -6.92
N GLN A 30 -18.27 1.46 -7.31
CA GLN A 30 -19.14 2.62 -7.18
C GLN A 30 -19.28 3.05 -5.71
N HIS A 31 -19.23 4.36 -5.47
CA HIS A 31 -19.46 4.97 -4.16
C HIS A 31 -20.52 6.08 -4.25
N SER A 32 -21.64 5.79 -4.93
CA SER A 32 -22.70 6.77 -5.23
C SER A 32 -22.18 7.98 -6.04
N HIS A 33 -22.97 9.06 -6.14
CA HIS A 33 -22.67 10.24 -6.96
C HIS A 33 -21.64 11.20 -6.32
N HIS A 34 -21.26 10.97 -5.07
CA HIS A 34 -20.53 11.95 -4.26
C HIS A 34 -19.09 11.52 -3.95
N LEU A 35 -18.69 10.29 -4.31
CA LEU A 35 -17.34 9.78 -4.06
C LEU A 35 -16.73 9.09 -5.29
N PRO A 36 -15.39 9.10 -5.41
CA PRO A 36 -14.69 8.43 -6.51
C PRO A 36 -14.73 6.90 -6.41
N PHE A 37 -14.50 6.24 -7.55
CA PHE A 37 -14.48 4.77 -7.64
C PHE A 37 -13.33 4.11 -6.88
N LEU A 38 -12.27 4.87 -6.58
CA LEU A 38 -11.08 4.37 -5.90
C LEU A 38 -11.09 4.67 -4.39
N THR A 39 -12.24 5.01 -3.81
CA THR A 39 -12.34 5.40 -2.40
C THR A 39 -11.63 4.40 -1.48
N ASP A 40 -11.94 3.11 -1.60
CA ASP A 40 -11.31 2.06 -0.79
C ASP A 40 -9.80 2.03 -0.94
N THR A 41 -9.31 2.08 -2.19
CA THR A 41 -7.88 2.05 -2.51
C THR A 41 -7.16 3.26 -1.93
N LEU A 42 -7.73 4.46 -2.08
CA LEU A 42 -7.12 5.69 -1.56
C LEU A 42 -7.05 5.68 -0.02
N LEU A 43 -8.12 5.25 0.65
CA LEU A 43 -8.18 5.22 2.11
C LEU A 43 -7.21 4.19 2.70
N VAL A 44 -7.21 2.96 2.19
CA VAL A 44 -6.32 1.91 2.70
C VAL A 44 -4.85 2.21 2.39
N THR A 45 -4.55 2.84 1.24
CA THR A 45 -3.20 3.32 0.94
C THR A 45 -2.77 4.39 1.94
N ALA A 46 -3.61 5.39 2.24
CA ALA A 46 -3.27 6.43 3.21
C ALA A 46 -3.00 5.85 4.61
N VAL A 47 -3.85 4.92 5.07
CA VAL A 47 -3.63 4.24 6.37
C VAL A 47 -2.31 3.44 6.37
N ALA A 48 -1.99 2.76 5.27
CA ALA A 48 -0.74 2.00 5.17
C ALA A 48 0.50 2.90 5.11
N GLU A 49 0.38 4.10 4.52
CA GLU A 49 1.46 5.10 4.48
C GLU A 49 1.76 5.70 5.86
N GLU A 50 0.75 5.83 6.73
CA GLU A 50 0.91 6.31 8.12
C GLU A 50 1.49 5.25 9.08
N LEU A 51 1.67 3.99 8.65
CA LEU A 51 2.34 2.95 9.44
C LEU A 51 3.88 3.06 9.41
N GLU A 52 4.42 3.90 8.53
CA GLU A 52 5.85 4.18 8.38
C GLU A 52 6.31 5.32 9.30
#